data_AF-A0A3B9VZA1-F1
#
_entry.id   AF-A0A3B9VZA1-F1
#
_cell.length_a   1.000
_cell.length_b   1.000
_cell.length_c   1.000
_cell.angle_alpha   90.00
_cell.angle_beta   90.00
_cell.angle_gamma   90.00
#
_symmetry.space_group_name_H-M   'P 1'
#
loop_
_entity.id
_entity.type
_entity.pdbx_description
1 polymer ?
#
loop_
_entity_poly.entity_id
_entity_poly.type
_entity_poly.pdbx_seq_one_letter_code
_entity_poly.pdbx_strand_id
1 'polypeptide(L)'
;MVRNRAAKWLTEVFQPPVVVTLQLLISPVIEPGFPGTIGYGALAALFVCVLPLFVLLGLVRLGKVTDHHVSNRQQRAPVLLMALGSVGAGLVVLKAAGAPQSVTVMVLAIIGGIIVLAAVSPFWKMSGHAAAVSSAAVISVLMLGPAWLPLVLLIPAVGWSRVVLRAHTLAQVVAGSVF
;
A
#
# COMPACT_ATOMS: atom_id res chain seq x y z
N MET A 1 -18.71 9.52 19.77
CA MET A 1 -17.59 8.89 19.03
C MET A 1 -16.65 8.24 20.03
N VAL A 2 -16.34 6.95 19.89
CA VAL A 2 -15.39 6.26 20.78
C VAL A 2 -14.03 6.95 20.65
N ARG A 3 -13.56 7.61 21.71
CA ARG A 3 -12.31 8.37 21.73
C ARG A 3 -11.13 7.43 21.98
N ASN A 4 -10.98 6.40 21.15
CA ASN A 4 -9.87 5.45 21.26
C ASN A 4 -8.61 6.04 20.60
N ARG A 5 -7.76 6.66 21.43
CA ARG A 5 -6.52 7.31 20.98
C ARG A 5 -5.53 6.32 20.36
N ALA A 6 -5.43 5.11 20.91
CA ALA A 6 -4.54 4.08 20.40
C ALA A 6 -4.96 3.62 18.99
N ALA A 7 -6.26 3.39 18.77
CA ALA A 7 -6.76 3.01 17.45
C ALA A 7 -6.51 4.09 16.39
N LYS A 8 -6.65 5.37 16.75
CA LYS A 8 -6.30 6.49 15.85
C LYS A 8 -4.81 6.49 15.53
N TRP A 9 -3.97 6.39 16.55
CA TRP A 9 -2.51 6.32 16.38
C TRP A 9 -2.08 5.19 15.46
N LEU A 10 -2.61 3.98 15.65
CA LEU A 10 -2.35 2.84 14.77
C LEU A 10 -2.78 3.12 13.32
N THR A 11 -3.96 3.72 13.12
CA THR A 11 -4.45 4.07 11.78
C THR A 11 -3.56 5.09 11.08
N GLU A 12 -3.06 6.11 11.80
CA GLU A 12 -2.23 7.18 11.24
C GLU A 12 -0.80 6.70 10.94
N VAL A 13 -0.20 5.92 11.84
CA VAL A 13 1.17 5.40 11.64
C VAL A 13 1.22 4.35 10.55
N PHE A 14 0.23 3.45 10.50
CA PHE A 14 0.17 2.36 9.53
C PHE A 14 -0.73 2.69 8.34
N GLN A 15 -0.77 3.96 7.93
CA GLN A 15 -1.42 4.33 6.69
C GLN A 15 -0.75 3.62 5.50
N PRO A 16 -1.52 3.13 4.50
CA PRO A 16 -0.97 2.40 3.37
C PRO A 16 0.20 3.10 2.67
N PRO A 17 0.17 4.43 2.39
CA PRO A 17 1.30 5.12 1.78
C PRO A 17 2.58 5.05 2.62
N VAL A 18 2.47 5.13 3.95
CA VAL A 18 3.62 5.05 4.87
C VAL A 18 4.22 3.64 4.84
N VAL A 19 3.38 2.62 5.01
CA VAL A 19 3.79 1.22 5.05
C VAL A 19 4.45 0.81 3.72
N VAL A 20 3.80 1.12 2.59
CA VAL A 20 4.32 0.78 1.26
C VAL A 20 5.60 1.54 0.93
N THR A 21 5.71 2.82 1.32
CA THR A 21 6.95 3.59 1.13
C THR A 21 8.11 2.98 1.91
N LEU A 22 7.91 2.64 3.19
CA LEU A 22 8.96 2.00 3.99
C LEU A 22 9.38 0.65 3.40
N GLN A 23 8.40 -0.15 2.96
CA GLN A 23 8.66 -1.44 2.34
C GLN A 23 9.46 -1.30 1.02
N LEU A 24 9.15 -0.29 0.20
CA LEU A 24 9.91 -0.01 -1.02
C LEU A 24 11.34 0.47 -0.73
N LEU A 25 11.54 1.30 0.30
CA LEU A 25 12.86 1.74 0.74
C LEU A 25 13.72 0.59 1.30
N ILE A 26 13.09 -0.38 1.95
CA ILE A 26 13.75 -1.57 2.50
C ILE A 26 14.02 -2.61 1.41
N SER A 27 13.23 -2.64 0.32
CA SER A 27 13.33 -3.69 -0.71
C SER A 27 14.76 -3.97 -1.24
N PRO A 28 15.65 -2.99 -1.48
CA PRO A 28 17.02 -3.27 -1.95
C PRO A 28 18.00 -3.74 -0.86
N VAL A 29 17.60 -3.88 0.40
CA VAL A 29 18.53 -4.20 1.52
C VAL A 29 19.23 -5.56 1.36
N ILE A 30 18.60 -6.50 0.65
CA ILE A 30 19.15 -7.84 0.39
C ILE A 30 20.01 -7.89 -0.87
N GLU A 31 20.08 -6.78 -1.63
CA GLU A 31 20.77 -6.73 -2.92
C GLU A 31 22.21 -6.21 -2.75
N PRO A 32 23.16 -6.69 -3.58
CA PRO A 32 24.50 -6.13 -3.62
C PRO A 32 24.46 -4.62 -3.91
N GLY A 33 25.34 -3.86 -3.24
CA GLY A 33 25.45 -2.40 -3.42
C GLY A 33 24.54 -1.56 -2.52
N PHE A 34 23.76 -2.18 -1.62
CA PHE A 34 23.14 -1.45 -0.51
C PHE A 34 24.22 -0.80 0.39
N PRO A 35 24.06 0.45 0.87
CA PRO A 35 22.88 1.33 0.75
C PRO A 35 22.79 2.18 -0.53
N GLY A 36 23.77 2.11 -1.45
CA GLY A 36 23.78 2.90 -2.69
C GLY A 36 22.56 2.67 -3.60
N THR A 37 21.91 1.51 -3.49
CA THR A 37 20.71 1.15 -4.24
C THR A 37 19.39 1.65 -3.63
N ILE A 38 19.42 2.33 -2.47
CA ILE A 38 18.20 2.86 -1.81
C ILE A 38 17.44 3.87 -2.70
N GLY A 39 18.15 4.55 -3.61
CA GLY A 39 17.56 5.48 -4.57
C GLY A 39 16.52 4.83 -5.48
N TYR A 40 16.66 3.54 -5.81
CA TYR A 40 15.66 2.80 -6.58
C TYR A 40 14.38 2.57 -5.78
N GLY A 41 14.49 2.29 -4.47
CA GLY A 41 13.33 2.20 -3.58
C GLY A 41 12.60 3.54 -3.43
N ALA A 42 13.35 4.64 -3.33
CA ALA A 42 12.78 6.00 -3.28
C ALA A 42 12.08 6.37 -4.61
N LEU A 43 12.70 6.02 -5.74
CA LEU A 43 12.11 6.21 -7.06
C LEU A 43 10.83 5.38 -7.23
N ALA A 44 10.82 4.14 -6.75
CA ALA A 44 9.61 3.32 -6.72
C ALA A 44 8.52 3.97 -5.85
N ALA A 45 8.85 4.43 -4.64
CA ALA A 45 7.90 5.09 -3.74
C ALA A 45 7.31 6.38 -4.34
N LEU A 46 8.08 7.11 -5.15
CA LEU A 46 7.60 8.27 -5.90
C LEU A 46 6.43 7.88 -6.83
N PHE A 47 6.61 6.84 -7.65
CA PHE A 47 5.59 6.40 -8.61
C PHE A 47 4.43 5.61 -7.99
N VAL A 48 4.69 4.91 -6.88
CA VAL A 48 3.70 4.05 -6.23
C VAL A 48 2.82 4.83 -5.25
N CYS A 49 3.39 5.76 -4.48
CA CYS A 49 2.68 6.43 -3.39
C CYS A 49 2.50 7.91 -3.70
N VAL A 50 3.59 8.62 -3.93
CA VAL A 50 3.61 10.09 -3.95
C VAL A 50 2.83 10.63 -5.15
N LEU A 51 3.15 10.18 -6.37
CA LEU A 51 2.53 10.66 -7.60
C LEU A 51 1.02 10.34 -7.66
N PRO A 52 0.56 9.09 -7.41
CA PRO A 52 -0.88 8.78 -7.39
C PRO A 52 -1.64 9.59 -6.34
N LEU A 53 -1.06 9.81 -5.15
CA LEU A 53 -1.68 10.61 -4.10
C LEU A 53 -1.82 12.07 -4.53
N PHE A 54 -0.77 12.67 -5.11
CA PHE A 54 -0.85 14.04 -5.62
C PHE A 54 -1.89 14.20 -6.73
N VAL A 55 -1.96 13.25 -7.67
CA VAL A 55 -2.99 13.25 -8.72
C VAL A 55 -4.38 13.14 -8.10
N LEU A 56 -4.59 12.23 -7.15
CA LEU A 56 -5.87 12.07 -6.45
C LEU A 56 -6.29 13.36 -5.73
N LEU A 57 -5.38 13.98 -4.97
CA LEU A 57 -5.66 15.23 -4.27
C LEU A 57 -5.98 16.37 -5.25
N GLY A 58 -5.30 16.42 -6.40
CA GLY A 58 -5.63 17.34 -7.48
C GLY A 58 -7.04 17.10 -8.04
N LEU A 59 -7.42 15.85 -8.29
CA LEU A 59 -8.77 15.49 -8.76
C LEU A 59 -9.85 15.86 -7.75
N VAL A 60 -9.58 15.71 -6.44
CA VAL A 60 -10.49 16.15 -5.37
C VAL A 60 -10.64 17.67 -5.38
N ARG A 61 -9.53 18.42 -5.49
CA ARG A 61 -9.57 19.90 -5.57
C ARG A 61 -10.32 20.41 -6.79
N LEU A 62 -10.26 19.68 -7.90
CA LEU A 62 -11.00 19.99 -9.13
C LEU A 62 -12.47 19.52 -9.11
N GLY A 63 -12.93 18.92 -8.00
CA GLY A 63 -14.30 18.38 -7.88
C GLY A 63 -14.59 17.13 -8.72
N LYS A 64 -13.56 16.52 -9.33
CA LYS A 64 -13.70 15.30 -10.15
C LYS A 64 -13.84 14.03 -9.33
N VAL A 65 -13.31 14.03 -8.10
CA VAL A 65 -13.43 12.95 -7.12
C VAL A 65 -14.02 13.53 -5.84
N THR A 66 -14.95 12.79 -5.22
CA THR A 66 -15.73 13.31 -4.08
C THR A 66 -14.86 13.62 -2.87
N ASP A 67 -13.92 12.72 -2.54
CA ASP A 67 -13.02 12.86 -1.40
C ASP A 67 -11.82 11.92 -1.54
N HIS A 68 -10.78 12.13 -0.75
CA HIS A 68 -9.55 11.34 -0.83
C HIS A 68 -9.71 9.87 -0.40
N HIS A 69 -10.75 9.52 0.37
CA HIS A 69 -11.07 8.11 0.67
C HIS A 69 -11.85 7.45 -0.48
N VAL A 70 -12.17 8.19 -1.54
CA VAL A 70 -12.92 7.71 -2.71
C VAL A 70 -14.21 7.01 -2.26
N SER A 71 -15.03 7.74 -1.50
CA SER A 71 -16.23 7.20 -0.87
C SER A 71 -17.22 6.68 -1.91
N ASN A 72 -17.31 7.36 -3.06
CA ASN A 72 -18.10 6.91 -4.20
C ASN A 72 -17.46 5.68 -4.86
N ARG A 73 -18.18 4.55 -4.80
CA ARG A 73 -17.78 3.26 -5.37
C ARG A 73 -17.49 3.31 -6.86
N GLN A 74 -18.20 4.15 -7.63
CA GLN A 74 -17.98 4.29 -9.07
C GLN A 74 -16.64 4.96 -9.40
N GLN A 75 -16.08 5.75 -8.48
CA GLN A 75 -14.79 6.44 -8.66
C GLN A 75 -13.58 5.56 -8.30
N ARG A 76 -13.79 4.43 -7.62
CA ARG A 76 -12.69 3.58 -7.12
C ARG A 76 -11.89 2.92 -8.24
N ALA A 77 -12.56 2.26 -9.19
CA ALA A 77 -11.88 1.62 -10.31
C ALA A 77 -11.08 2.65 -11.15
N PRO A 78 -11.65 3.79 -11.57
CA PRO A 78 -10.87 4.81 -12.27
C PRO A 78 -9.63 5.30 -11.50
N VAL A 79 -9.76 5.54 -10.20
CA VAL A 79 -8.62 5.96 -9.35
C VAL A 79 -7.57 4.86 -9.26
N LEU A 80 -7.98 3.60 -9.09
CA LEU A 80 -7.04 2.48 -9.02
C LEU A 80 -6.35 2.21 -10.37
N LEU A 81 -7.05 2.38 -11.49
CA LEU A 81 -6.47 2.27 -12.84
C LEU A 81 -5.49 3.42 -13.12
N MET A 82 -5.78 4.63 -12.65
CA MET A 82 -4.83 5.75 -12.71
C MET A 82 -3.56 5.44 -11.90
N ALA A 83 -3.71 4.91 -10.68
CA ALA A 83 -2.58 4.49 -9.86
C ALA A 83 -1.79 3.36 -10.55
N LEU A 84 -2.48 2.39 -11.15
CA LEU A 84 -1.87 1.31 -11.92
C LEU A 84 -1.02 1.85 -13.09
N GLY A 85 -1.51 2.87 -13.80
CA GLY A 85 -0.76 3.55 -14.86
C GLY A 85 0.51 4.21 -14.33
N SER A 86 0.43 4.92 -13.20
CA SER A 86 1.59 5.54 -12.54
C SER A 86 2.64 4.50 -12.12
N VAL A 87 2.20 3.42 -11.48
CA VAL A 87 3.08 2.34 -11.03
C VAL A 87 3.71 1.62 -12.23
N GLY A 88 2.94 1.39 -13.30
CA GLY A 88 3.43 0.81 -14.55
C GLY A 88 4.51 1.67 -15.22
N ALA A 89 4.31 2.99 -15.26
CA ALA A 89 5.34 3.92 -15.74
C ALA A 89 6.60 3.86 -14.85
N GLY A 90 6.43 3.84 -13.54
CA GLY A 90 7.53 3.67 -12.59
C GLY A 90 8.31 2.38 -12.80
N LEU A 91 7.63 1.25 -13.08
CA LEU A 91 8.26 -0.02 -13.41
C LEU A 91 9.12 0.07 -14.67
N VAL A 92 8.63 0.72 -15.73
CA VAL A 92 9.39 0.92 -16.97
C VAL A 92 10.64 1.75 -16.70
N VAL A 93 10.51 2.86 -15.95
CA VAL A 93 11.64 3.72 -15.57
C VAL A 93 12.67 2.96 -14.73
N LEU A 94 12.22 2.19 -13.73
CA LEU A 94 13.09 1.38 -12.88
C LEU A 94 13.85 0.34 -13.69
N LYS A 95 13.19 -0.37 -14.60
CA LYS A 95 13.84 -1.34 -15.48
C LYS A 95 14.87 -0.68 -16.39
N ALA A 96 14.54 0.48 -16.98
CA ALA A 96 15.48 1.23 -17.81
C ALA A 96 16.71 1.72 -17.02
N ALA A 97 16.53 2.04 -15.73
CA ALA A 97 17.59 2.48 -14.83
C ALA A 97 18.42 1.34 -14.22
N GLY A 98 18.14 0.07 -14.59
CA GLY A 98 18.84 -1.08 -14.05
C GLY A 98 18.53 -1.36 -12.58
N ALA A 99 17.30 -1.09 -12.13
CA ALA A 99 16.91 -1.31 -10.75
C ALA A 99 17.14 -2.78 -10.29
N PRO A 100 17.54 -3.00 -9.03
CA PRO A 100 17.71 -4.33 -8.49
C PRO A 100 16.44 -5.19 -8.60
N GLN A 101 16.64 -6.51 -8.61
CA GLN A 101 15.55 -7.47 -8.80
C GLN A 101 14.52 -7.36 -7.67
N SER A 102 14.96 -7.21 -6.42
CA SER A 102 14.07 -7.07 -5.27
C SER A 102 13.08 -5.90 -5.40
N VAL A 103 13.54 -4.73 -5.86
CA VAL A 103 12.71 -3.54 -6.07
C VAL A 103 11.70 -3.80 -7.20
N THR A 104 12.16 -4.40 -8.29
CA THR A 104 11.32 -4.73 -9.44
C THR A 104 10.21 -5.72 -9.08
N VAL A 105 10.56 -6.78 -8.34
CA VAL A 105 9.61 -7.80 -7.86
C VAL A 105 8.60 -7.17 -6.90
N MET A 106 9.05 -6.29 -5.99
CA MET A 106 8.16 -5.56 -5.09
C MET A 106 7.13 -4.72 -5.85
N VAL A 107 7.56 -3.98 -6.88
CA VAL A 107 6.65 -3.18 -7.72
C VAL A 107 5.67 -4.07 -8.49
N LEU A 108 6.11 -5.22 -8.99
CA LEU A 108 5.23 -6.19 -9.66
C LEU A 108 4.18 -6.78 -8.69
N ALA A 109 4.57 -7.09 -7.45
CA ALA A 109 3.64 -7.54 -6.42
C ALA A 109 2.58 -6.47 -6.11
N ILE A 110 3.00 -5.19 -6.01
CA ILE A 110 2.09 -4.06 -5.82
C ILE A 110 1.14 -3.90 -7.02
N ILE A 111 1.62 -4.03 -8.25
CA ILE A 111 0.78 -4.05 -9.46
C ILE A 111 -0.29 -5.13 -9.37
N GLY A 112 0.10 -6.37 -9.02
CA GLY A 112 -0.85 -7.47 -8.80
C GLY A 112 -1.90 -7.14 -7.75
N GLY A 113 -1.47 -6.58 -6.62
CA GLY A 113 -2.39 -6.16 -5.55
C GLY A 113 -3.37 -5.07 -5.99
N ILE A 114 -2.91 -4.07 -6.75
CA ILE A 114 -3.76 -3.01 -7.31
C ILE A 114 -4.77 -3.60 -8.30
N ILE A 115 -4.37 -4.57 -9.13
CA ILE A 115 -5.28 -5.23 -10.08
C ILE A 115 -6.39 -5.96 -9.33
N VAL A 116 -6.05 -6.74 -8.30
CA VAL A 116 -7.05 -7.44 -7.47
C VAL A 116 -7.99 -6.43 -6.79
N LEU A 117 -7.44 -5.35 -6.22
CA LEU A 117 -8.26 -4.28 -5.61
C LEU A 117 -9.14 -3.59 -6.65
N ALA A 118 -8.65 -3.33 -7.86
CA ALA A 118 -9.41 -2.70 -8.93
C ALA A 118 -10.56 -3.60 -9.43
N ALA A 119 -10.36 -4.92 -9.44
CA ALA A 119 -11.38 -5.90 -9.81
C ALA A 119 -12.47 -6.05 -8.72
N VAL A 120 -12.08 -6.03 -7.43
CA VAL A 120 -13.01 -6.29 -6.31
C VAL A 120 -13.69 -5.01 -5.82
N SER A 121 -13.00 -3.86 -5.82
CA SER A 121 -13.52 -2.59 -5.28
C SER A 121 -14.83 -2.07 -5.89
N PRO A 122 -15.20 -2.39 -7.15
CA PRO A 122 -16.49 -2.07 -7.73
C PRO A 122 -17.60 -2.98 -7.24
N PHE A 123 -17.33 -4.03 -6.46
CA PHE A 123 -18.31 -4.95 -5.88
C PHE A 123 -18.38 -4.82 -4.36
N TRP A 124 -17.23 -4.73 -3.71
CA TRP A 124 -17.14 -4.76 -2.25
C TRP A 124 -15.88 -4.03 -1.75
N LYS A 125 -15.96 -3.45 -0.54
CA LYS A 125 -14.87 -2.64 0.03
C LYS A 125 -13.96 -3.51 0.88
N MET A 126 -12.71 -3.71 0.47
CA MET A 126 -11.68 -4.33 1.32
C MET A 126 -10.93 -3.29 2.15
N SER A 127 -10.28 -3.72 3.24
CA SER A 127 -9.45 -2.83 4.05
C SER A 127 -8.04 -2.68 3.46
N GLY A 128 -7.74 -1.53 2.86
CA GLY A 128 -6.41 -1.22 2.34
C GLY A 128 -5.33 -1.15 3.41
N HIS A 129 -5.66 -0.72 4.63
CA HIS A 129 -4.75 -0.78 5.79
C HIS A 129 -4.36 -2.22 6.13
N ALA A 130 -5.35 -3.12 6.19
CA ALA A 130 -5.11 -4.53 6.49
C ALA A 130 -4.27 -5.21 5.39
N ALA A 131 -4.54 -4.89 4.13
CA ALA A 131 -3.79 -5.37 2.97
C ALA A 131 -2.33 -4.88 2.97
N ALA A 132 -2.11 -3.58 3.16
CA ALA A 132 -0.76 -3.02 3.19
C ALA A 132 0.08 -3.63 4.32
N VAL A 133 -0.49 -3.74 5.53
CA VAL A 133 0.25 -4.27 6.70
C VAL A 133 0.50 -5.76 6.60
N SER A 134 -0.46 -6.54 6.12
CA SER A 134 -0.27 -7.98 5.91
C SER A 134 0.77 -8.27 4.84
N SER A 135 0.67 -7.62 3.68
CA SER A 135 1.66 -7.74 2.60
C SER A 135 3.05 -7.35 3.09
N ALA A 136 3.19 -6.22 3.80
CA ALA A 136 4.47 -5.77 4.34
C ALA A 136 5.06 -6.74 5.35
N ALA A 137 4.26 -7.25 6.28
CA ALA A 137 4.72 -8.22 7.27
C ALA A 137 5.18 -9.52 6.61
N VAL A 138 4.36 -10.10 5.72
CA VAL A 138 4.69 -11.36 5.03
C VAL A 138 5.93 -11.21 4.16
N ILE A 139 6.02 -10.15 3.36
CA ILE A 139 7.17 -9.93 2.48
C ILE A 139 8.44 -9.68 3.30
N SER A 140 8.35 -8.96 4.42
CA SER A 140 9.51 -8.76 5.31
C SER A 140 10.01 -10.08 5.90
N VAL A 141 9.11 -10.98 6.31
CA VAL A 141 9.49 -12.32 6.79
C VAL A 141 10.13 -13.15 5.69
N LEU A 142 9.58 -13.13 4.47
CA LEU A 142 10.13 -13.87 3.34
C LEU A 142 11.50 -13.34 2.89
N MET A 143 11.71 -12.02 2.93
CA MET A 143 12.96 -11.39 2.49
C MET A 143 14.06 -11.42 3.56
N LEU A 144 13.70 -11.16 4.82
CA LEU A 144 14.65 -10.92 5.91
C LEU A 144 14.72 -12.06 6.93
N GLY A 145 13.88 -13.08 6.76
CA GLY A 145 13.88 -14.30 7.56
C GLY A 145 12.95 -14.27 8.79
N PRO A 146 12.90 -15.39 9.54
CA PRO A 146 11.91 -15.63 10.59
C PRO A 146 12.02 -14.68 11.80
N ALA A 147 13.15 -14.00 11.98
CA ALA A 147 13.31 -12.98 13.02
C ALA A 147 12.27 -11.84 12.91
N TRP A 148 11.67 -11.65 11.72
CA TRP A 148 10.66 -10.63 11.45
C TRP A 148 9.22 -11.11 11.64
N LEU A 149 9.00 -12.37 12.07
CA LEU A 149 7.68 -12.90 12.41
C LEU A 149 6.85 -12.01 13.37
N PRO A 150 7.45 -11.30 14.35
CA PRO A 150 6.69 -10.39 15.20
C PRO A 150 5.88 -9.33 14.45
N LEU A 151 6.25 -8.95 13.21
CA LEU A 151 5.48 -8.00 12.39
C LEU A 151 4.06 -8.51 12.07
N VAL A 152 3.84 -9.82 12.06
CA VAL A 152 2.52 -10.41 11.81
C VAL A 152 1.50 -9.97 12.87
N LEU A 153 1.95 -9.64 14.09
CA LEU A 153 1.09 -9.11 15.16
C LEU A 153 0.52 -7.72 14.83
N LEU A 154 1.11 -6.99 13.88
CA LEU A 154 0.57 -5.71 13.41
C LEU A 154 -0.73 -5.90 12.63
N ILE A 155 -0.94 -7.05 11.98
CA ILE A 155 -2.15 -7.33 11.20
C ILE A 155 -3.41 -7.27 12.07
N PRO A 156 -3.54 -8.05 13.17
CA PRO A 156 -4.69 -7.94 14.06
C PRO A 156 -4.74 -6.60 14.80
N ALA A 157 -3.60 -5.98 15.15
CA ALA A 157 -3.58 -4.68 15.84
C ALA A 157 -4.17 -3.56 14.96
N VAL A 158 -3.71 -3.46 13.71
CA VAL A 158 -4.23 -2.49 12.74
C VAL A 158 -5.65 -2.86 12.35
N GLY A 159 -5.95 -4.14 12.11
CA GLY A 159 -7.30 -4.62 11.83
C GLY A 159 -8.31 -4.23 12.91
N TRP A 160 -7.97 -4.46 14.18
CA TRP A 160 -8.76 -4.04 15.34
C TRP A 160 -9.03 -2.53 15.32
N SER A 161 -8.01 -1.72 15.03
CA SER A 161 -8.18 -0.27 14.93
C SER A 161 -9.23 0.14 13.89
N ARG A 162 -9.28 -0.55 12.74
CA ARG A 162 -10.24 -0.27 11.66
C ARG A 162 -11.67 -0.62 12.05
N VAL A 163 -11.85 -1.72 12.79
CA VAL A 163 -13.16 -2.16 13.27
C VAL A 163 -13.67 -1.25 14.39
N VAL A 164 -12.84 -0.95 15.40
CA VAL A 164 -13.24 -0.09 16.53
C VAL A 164 -13.56 1.33 16.11
N LEU A 165 -12.81 1.87 15.14
CA LEU A 165 -13.09 3.18 14.55
C LEU A 165 -14.28 3.15 13.56
N ARG A 166 -14.93 1.98 13.37
CA ARG A 166 -16.05 1.76 12.44
C ARG A 166 -15.72 2.14 11.00
N ALA A 167 -14.45 2.06 10.62
CA ALA A 167 -14.00 2.32 9.26
C ALA A 167 -14.26 1.13 8.33
N HIS A 168 -14.22 -0.09 8.89
CA HIS A 168 -14.43 -1.35 8.18
C HIS A 168 -15.14 -2.39 9.06
N THR A 169 -15.82 -3.37 8.44
CA THR A 169 -16.31 -4.56 9.16
C THR A 169 -15.20 -5.60 9.29
N LEU A 170 -15.38 -6.58 10.19
CA LEU A 170 -14.42 -7.67 10.36
C LEU A 170 -14.16 -8.44 9.06
N ALA A 171 -15.21 -8.73 8.29
CA ALA A 171 -15.08 -9.41 7.00
C ALA A 171 -14.20 -8.63 6.02
N GLN A 172 -14.34 -7.30 5.96
CA GLN A 172 -13.53 -6.44 5.09
C GLN A 172 -12.06 -6.38 5.51
N VAL A 173 -11.79 -6.50 6.82
CA VAL A 173 -10.43 -6.58 7.36
C VAL A 173 -9.81 -7.93 7.01
N VAL A 174 -10.51 -9.04 7.29
CA VAL A 174 -10.01 -10.40 7.00
C VAL A 174 -9.73 -10.58 5.51
N ALA A 175 -10.66 -10.19 4.64
CA ALA A 175 -10.42 -10.28 3.20
C ALA A 175 -9.27 -9.37 2.74
N GLY A 176 -9.13 -8.18 3.34
CA GLY A 176 -7.98 -7.32 3.11
C GLY A 176 -6.66 -7.97 3.54
N SER A 177 -6.64 -8.75 4.62
CA SER A 177 -5.43 -9.38 5.16
C SER A 177 -4.96 -10.64 4.41
N VAL A 178 -5.82 -11.26 3.62
CA VAL A 178 -5.58 -12.61 3.06
C VAL A 178 -5.38 -12.61 1.54
N PHE A 179 -5.78 -11.54 0.84
CA PHE A 179 -5.59 -11.47 -0.61
C PHE A 179 -4.15 -11.06 -0.98
#